data_AF-A0A3B8Q1K9-F1
#
_entry.id   AF-A0A3B8Q1K9-F1
#
_cell.length_a   1.000
_cell.length_b   1.000
_cell.length_c   1.000
_cell.angle_alpha   90.00
_cell.angle_beta   90.00
_cell.angle_gamma   90.00
#
_symmetry.space_group_name_H-M   'P 1'
#
loop_
_entity.id
_entity.type
_entity.pdbx_description
1 polymer ?
#
loop_
_entity_poly.entity_id
_entity_poly.type
_entity_poly.pdbx_seq_one_letter_code
_entity_poly.pdbx_strand_id
1 'polypeptide(L)'
;LSTGKNIHATREWILRNSPVPIGTVPIYQALEKVGGKAEDLTWEIFRDTLIEQAEQGVDYFTIHAGVLLRFIPLTATRMTGIVSRGGSIMAKWCLAHHQESFLYTHWDDICDIMAMYDVSFSIGDGLRPGSIADANDEAQFAELKVQGELTKRAWAHGVQVMNEGPGHVPMHMIEENMHKQLEWCSEAPFYTL
;
A
#
# COMPACT_ATOMS: atom_id res chain seq x y z
N LEU A 1 -12.83 2.56 -2.64
CA LEU A 1 -11.88 2.45 -3.78
C LEU A 1 -12.30 3.29 -5.01
N SER A 2 -13.07 4.37 -4.82
CA SER A 2 -13.51 5.23 -5.93
C SER A 2 -12.33 5.92 -6.63
N THR A 3 -12.44 6.09 -7.95
CA THR A 3 -11.52 6.87 -8.80
C THR A 3 -12.33 7.88 -9.62
N GLY A 4 -11.69 8.94 -10.13
CA GLY A 4 -12.36 10.00 -10.88
C GLY A 4 -12.89 11.16 -10.01
N LYS A 5 -13.97 11.79 -10.46
CA LYS A 5 -14.54 13.00 -9.83
C LYS A 5 -15.28 12.68 -8.53
N ASN A 6 -15.36 13.67 -7.63
CA ASN A 6 -16.17 13.66 -6.41
C ASN A 6 -15.80 12.59 -5.36
N ILE A 7 -14.57 12.06 -5.37
CA ILE A 7 -14.10 11.05 -4.40
C ILE A 7 -14.36 11.49 -2.94
N HIS A 8 -14.01 12.73 -2.60
CA HIS A 8 -14.18 13.29 -1.26
C HIS A 8 -15.65 13.27 -0.80
N ALA A 9 -16.54 13.85 -1.61
CA ALA A 9 -17.96 13.96 -1.29
C ALA A 9 -18.64 12.58 -1.22
N THR A 10 -18.29 11.66 -2.12
CA THR A 10 -18.80 10.28 -2.07
C THR A 10 -18.35 9.58 -0.79
N ARG A 11 -17.08 9.71 -0.42
CA ARG A 11 -16.55 9.10 0.81
C ARG A 11 -17.19 9.68 2.08
N GLU A 12 -17.49 10.98 2.10
CA GLU A 12 -18.18 11.62 3.23
C GLU A 12 -19.52 10.93 3.52
N TRP A 13 -20.36 10.74 2.50
CA TRP A 13 -21.64 10.05 2.66
C TRP A 13 -21.49 8.59 3.11
N ILE A 14 -20.48 7.89 2.60
CA ILE A 14 -20.18 6.51 3.03
C ILE A 14 -19.82 6.48 4.51
N LEU A 15 -18.87 7.32 4.94
CA LEU A 15 -18.38 7.35 6.31
C LEU A 15 -19.49 7.71 7.32
N ARG A 16 -20.33 8.71 7.00
CA ARG A 16 -21.44 9.12 7.89
C ARG A 16 -22.56 8.06 8.01
N ASN A 17 -22.58 7.05 7.14
CA ASN A 17 -23.60 6.01 7.12
C ASN A 17 -23.03 4.60 7.30
N SER A 18 -21.74 4.46 7.61
CA SER A 18 -21.10 3.16 7.80
C SER A 18 -21.05 2.80 9.30
N PRO A 19 -21.64 1.66 9.71
CA PRO A 19 -21.44 1.13 11.06
C PRO A 19 -20.16 0.28 11.18
N VAL A 20 -19.37 0.18 10.12
CA VAL A 20 -18.15 -0.64 10.04
C VAL A 20 -16.95 0.19 9.59
N PRO A 21 -15.71 -0.26 9.88
CA PRO A 21 -14.51 0.42 9.42
C PRO A 21 -14.47 0.59 7.91
N ILE A 22 -14.01 1.75 7.45
CA ILE A 22 -13.84 2.12 6.06
C ILE A 22 -12.35 2.25 5.76
N GLY A 23 -11.89 1.47 4.78
CA GLY A 23 -10.55 1.57 4.23
C GLY A 23 -10.47 2.39 2.95
N THR A 24 -9.31 2.99 2.71
CA THR A 24 -9.01 3.63 1.42
C THR A 24 -7.60 3.31 0.95
N VAL A 25 -7.32 3.66 -0.31
CA VAL A 25 -5.97 3.68 -0.88
C VAL A 25 -5.68 5.14 -1.22
N PRO A 26 -5.02 5.93 -0.33
CA PRO A 26 -4.92 7.38 -0.48
C PRO A 26 -4.29 7.84 -1.80
N ILE A 27 -3.39 7.04 -2.37
CA ILE A 27 -2.71 7.33 -3.64
C ILE A 27 -3.69 7.52 -4.81
N TYR A 28 -4.89 6.92 -4.76
CA TYR A 28 -5.89 7.07 -5.82
C TYR A 28 -6.45 8.48 -5.86
N GLN A 29 -6.74 9.06 -4.70
CA GLN A 29 -7.19 10.44 -4.64
C GLN A 29 -6.05 11.42 -4.93
N ALA A 30 -4.84 11.14 -4.42
CA ALA A 30 -3.67 11.95 -4.73
C ALA A 30 -3.41 12.00 -6.24
N LEU A 31 -3.58 10.87 -6.94
CA LEU A 31 -3.43 10.79 -8.40
C LEU A 31 -4.47 11.65 -9.15
N GLU A 32 -5.72 11.70 -8.66
CA GLU A 32 -6.74 12.59 -9.24
C GLU A 32 -6.40 14.08 -9.04
N LYS A 33 -5.80 14.45 -7.90
CA LYS A 33 -5.35 15.83 -7.64
C LYS A 33 -4.30 16.32 -8.64
N VAL A 34 -3.56 15.40 -9.25
CA VAL A 34 -2.56 15.67 -10.31
C VAL A 34 -3.03 15.29 -11.71
N GLY A 35 -4.35 15.14 -11.91
CA GLY A 35 -4.93 14.89 -13.22
C GLY A 35 -4.54 13.55 -13.85
N GLY A 36 -4.30 12.52 -13.04
CA GLY A 36 -3.97 11.17 -13.52
C GLY A 36 -2.49 10.95 -13.86
N LYS A 37 -1.63 11.95 -13.69
CA LYS A 37 -0.21 11.87 -14.01
C LYS A 37 0.60 11.42 -12.81
N ALA A 38 0.96 10.13 -12.78
CA ALA A 38 1.72 9.57 -11.67
C ALA A 38 3.01 10.36 -11.40
N GLU A 39 3.73 10.79 -12.43
CA GLU A 39 4.97 11.57 -12.34
C GLU A 39 4.82 12.92 -11.62
N ASP A 40 3.61 13.49 -11.58
CA ASP A 40 3.35 14.78 -10.93
C ASP A 40 3.02 14.61 -9.44
N LEU A 41 2.95 13.38 -8.92
CA LEU A 41 2.77 13.11 -7.48
C LEU A 41 3.98 13.62 -6.68
N THR A 42 3.70 14.23 -5.53
CA THR A 42 4.72 14.62 -4.56
C THR A 42 4.29 14.20 -3.15
N TRP A 43 5.26 14.21 -2.22
CA TRP A 43 5.00 13.99 -0.81
C TRP A 43 3.94 14.96 -0.27
N GLU A 44 4.00 16.24 -0.62
CA GLU A 44 3.06 17.26 -0.12
C GLU A 44 1.61 16.96 -0.52
N ILE A 45 1.39 16.58 -1.78
CA ILE A 45 0.04 16.22 -2.26
C ILE A 45 -0.47 14.97 -1.54
N PHE A 46 0.41 13.99 -1.31
CA PHE A 46 0.05 12.77 -0.60
C PHE A 46 -0.25 13.05 0.88
N ARG A 47 0.61 13.80 1.56
CA ARG A 47 0.44 14.26 2.95
C ARG A 47 -0.90 14.97 3.14
N ASP A 48 -1.21 15.95 2.29
CA ASP A 48 -2.47 16.70 2.39
C ASP A 48 -3.67 15.77 2.13
N THR A 49 -3.50 14.74 1.30
CA THR A 49 -4.53 13.71 1.08
C THR A 49 -4.72 12.79 2.28
N LEU A 50 -3.65 12.43 3.01
CA LEU A 50 -3.75 11.66 4.25
C LEU A 50 -4.53 12.44 5.31
N ILE A 51 -4.16 13.71 5.54
CA ILE A 51 -4.81 14.57 6.53
C ILE A 51 -6.30 14.74 6.18
N GLU A 52 -6.61 15.06 4.92
CA GLU A 52 -7.98 15.21 4.45
C GLU A 52 -8.83 13.95 4.72
N GLN A 53 -8.27 12.74 4.50
CA GLN A 53 -9.00 11.50 4.71
C GLN A 53 -9.10 11.11 6.19
N ALA A 54 -8.06 11.39 6.98
CA ALA A 54 -8.05 11.15 8.40
C ALA A 54 -9.08 12.04 9.12
N GLU A 55 -9.17 13.34 8.74
CA GLU A 55 -10.18 14.27 9.25
C GLU A 55 -11.61 13.83 8.90
N GLN A 56 -11.81 13.16 7.76
CA GLN A 56 -13.12 12.58 7.43
C GLN A 56 -13.47 11.36 8.31
N GLY A 57 -12.47 10.70 8.91
CA GLY A 57 -12.64 9.52 9.75
C GLY A 57 -12.43 8.18 9.02
N VAL A 58 -11.53 8.13 8.04
CA VAL A 58 -11.10 6.83 7.47
C VAL A 58 -10.33 6.03 8.51
N ASP A 59 -10.68 4.75 8.70
CA ASP A 59 -10.14 3.92 9.78
C ASP A 59 -8.81 3.25 9.43
N TYR A 60 -8.56 2.93 8.15
CA TYR A 60 -7.29 2.37 7.72
C TYR A 60 -6.89 2.79 6.30
N PHE A 61 -5.58 2.89 6.08
CA PHE A 61 -4.99 3.23 4.79
C PHE A 61 -4.17 2.09 4.21
N THR A 62 -4.51 1.69 2.99
CA THR A 62 -3.63 0.88 2.15
C THR A 62 -2.52 1.74 1.55
N ILE A 63 -1.28 1.54 2.00
CA ILE A 63 -0.10 2.32 1.57
C ILE A 63 0.97 1.38 1.01
N HIS A 64 1.35 1.60 -0.25
CA HIS A 64 2.26 0.74 -1.02
C HIS A 64 3.73 1.17 -0.82
N ALA A 65 4.15 1.33 0.43
CA ALA A 65 5.52 1.76 0.75
C ALA A 65 6.57 0.64 0.55
N GLY A 66 6.14 -0.61 0.35
CA GLY A 66 7.03 -1.73 0.01
C GLY A 66 7.47 -1.79 -1.47
N VAL A 67 6.87 -0.98 -2.35
CA VAL A 67 7.24 -0.91 -3.77
C VAL A 67 8.47 -0.03 -3.94
N LEU A 68 9.64 -0.64 -3.81
CA LEU A 68 10.93 0.05 -3.89
C LEU A 68 11.49 0.04 -5.30
N LEU A 69 12.22 1.09 -5.67
CA LEU A 69 12.79 1.27 -7.01
C LEU A 69 13.58 0.03 -7.46
N ARG A 70 14.38 -0.54 -6.55
CA ARG A 70 15.21 -1.72 -6.81
C ARG A 70 14.43 -3.01 -7.06
N PHE A 71 13.15 -3.08 -6.69
CA PHE A 71 12.31 -4.27 -6.89
C PHE A 71 11.55 -4.25 -8.22
N ILE A 72 11.38 -3.09 -8.84
CA ILE A 72 10.66 -2.96 -10.11
C ILE A 72 11.25 -3.85 -11.22
N PRO A 73 12.60 -3.92 -11.42
CA PRO A 73 13.19 -4.80 -12.42
C PRO A 73 12.90 -6.29 -12.20
N LEU A 74 12.64 -6.72 -10.96
CA LEU A 74 12.31 -8.11 -10.64
C LEU A 74 10.99 -8.55 -11.28
N THR A 75 10.10 -7.61 -11.59
CA THR A 75 8.82 -7.89 -12.23
C THR A 75 8.89 -7.98 -13.76
N ALA A 76 10.03 -7.68 -14.37
CA ALA A 76 10.18 -7.62 -15.83
C ALA A 76 9.98 -8.98 -16.51
N THR A 77 10.21 -10.08 -15.78
CA THR A 77 10.06 -11.46 -16.27
C THR A 77 8.71 -12.09 -15.93
N ARG A 78 7.83 -11.37 -15.22
CA ARG A 78 6.50 -11.88 -14.87
C ARG A 78 5.60 -12.02 -16.08
N MET A 79 4.73 -13.03 -16.04
CA MET A 79 3.67 -13.23 -17.04
C MET A 79 2.66 -12.07 -17.03
N THR A 80 2.31 -11.57 -15.83
CA THR A 80 1.30 -10.51 -15.67
C THR A 80 1.83 -9.19 -15.11
N GLY A 81 3.15 -9.07 -14.93
CA GLY A 81 3.79 -7.84 -14.47
C GLY A 81 3.32 -7.39 -13.07
N ILE A 82 3.07 -6.09 -12.93
CA ILE A 82 2.54 -5.47 -11.71
C ILE A 82 1.02 -5.29 -11.87
N VAL A 83 0.22 -6.08 -11.14
CA VAL A 83 -1.25 -6.04 -11.21
C VAL A 83 -1.90 -5.16 -10.14
N SER A 84 -1.14 -4.74 -9.13
CA SER A 84 -1.64 -3.78 -8.15
C SER A 84 -1.79 -2.40 -8.80
N ARG A 85 -2.98 -1.79 -8.69
CA ARG A 85 -3.19 -0.42 -9.15
C ARG A 85 -2.32 0.57 -8.37
N GLY A 86 -2.32 0.49 -7.03
CA GLY A 86 -1.47 1.36 -6.22
C GLY A 86 0.02 1.09 -6.43
N GLY A 87 0.40 -0.19 -6.55
CA GLY A 87 1.78 -0.57 -6.84
C GLY A 87 2.29 -0.09 -8.19
N SER A 88 1.48 -0.20 -9.25
CA SER A 88 1.86 0.28 -10.59
C SER A 88 1.96 1.81 -10.68
N ILE A 89 1.14 2.57 -9.93
CA ILE A 89 1.28 4.02 -9.79
C ILE A 89 2.65 4.36 -9.19
N MET A 90 3.01 3.69 -8.09
CA MET A 90 4.30 3.92 -7.42
C MET A 90 5.49 3.47 -8.28
N ALA A 91 5.37 2.35 -8.99
CA ALA A 91 6.41 1.90 -9.91
C ALA A 91 6.64 2.92 -11.04
N LYS A 92 5.56 3.46 -11.64
CA LYS A 92 5.67 4.51 -12.66
C LYS A 92 6.35 5.77 -12.11
N TRP A 93 5.99 6.21 -10.91
CA TRP A 93 6.61 7.38 -10.27
C TRP A 93 8.11 7.15 -10.03
N CYS A 94 8.50 6.01 -9.44
CA CYS A 94 9.90 5.68 -9.17
C CYS A 94 10.73 5.64 -10.45
N LEU A 95 10.21 5.06 -11.54
CA LEU A 95 10.91 5.00 -12.82
C LEU A 95 11.02 6.35 -13.51
N ALA A 96 9.99 7.20 -13.43
CA ALA A 96 9.99 8.52 -14.05
C ALA A 96 11.04 9.46 -13.42
N HIS A 97 11.21 9.37 -12.09
CA HIS A 97 12.15 10.21 -11.33
C HIS A 97 13.50 9.54 -11.10
N HIS A 98 13.58 8.22 -11.29
CA HIS A 98 14.71 7.37 -10.88
C HIS A 98 15.10 7.58 -9.40
N GLN A 99 14.08 7.68 -8.55
CA GLN A 99 14.20 7.92 -7.11
C GLN A 99 13.50 6.81 -6.31
N GLU A 100 13.91 6.63 -5.06
CA GLU A 100 13.25 5.70 -4.15
C GLU A 100 11.84 6.20 -3.81
N SER A 101 10.92 5.26 -3.58
CA SER A 101 9.52 5.53 -3.25
C SER A 101 9.38 6.58 -2.15
N PHE A 102 8.72 7.71 -2.45
CA PHE A 102 8.49 8.75 -1.44
C PHE A 102 7.64 8.25 -0.26
N LEU A 103 6.81 7.22 -0.48
CA LEU A 103 6.05 6.57 0.59
C LEU A 103 6.97 5.84 1.58
N TYR A 104 8.06 5.28 1.09
CA TYR A 104 9.07 4.61 1.91
C TYR A 104 9.96 5.62 2.63
N THR A 105 10.42 6.66 1.92
CA THR A 105 11.34 7.66 2.50
C THR A 105 10.65 8.54 3.54
N HIS A 106 9.36 8.83 3.39
CA HIS A 106 8.55 9.59 4.36
C HIS A 106 7.73 8.70 5.29
N TRP A 107 8.07 7.42 5.45
CA TRP A 107 7.26 6.50 6.25
C TRP A 107 7.06 6.96 7.70
N ASP A 108 8.08 7.56 8.33
CA ASP A 108 7.99 8.05 9.71
C ASP A 108 7.06 9.28 9.80
N ASP A 109 7.10 10.18 8.81
CA ASP A 109 6.17 11.31 8.72
C ASP A 109 4.71 10.82 8.53
N ILE A 110 4.52 9.74 7.76
CA ILE A 110 3.21 9.11 7.58
C ILE A 110 2.73 8.51 8.91
N CYS A 111 3.63 7.85 9.66
CA CYS A 111 3.32 7.31 10.98
C CYS A 111 2.85 8.39 11.94
N ASP A 112 3.52 9.55 11.97
CA ASP A 112 3.14 10.68 12.82
C ASP A 112 1.73 11.20 12.48
N ILE A 113 1.38 11.27 11.19
CA ILE A 113 0.03 11.65 10.75
C ILE A 113 -0.99 10.60 11.23
N MET A 114 -0.72 9.32 10.98
CA MET A 114 -1.67 8.26 11.31
C MET A 114 -1.89 8.12 12.83
N ALA A 115 -0.83 8.31 13.62
CA ALA A 115 -0.89 8.31 15.09
C ALA A 115 -1.80 9.42 15.65
N MET A 116 -1.86 10.60 15.03
CA MET A 116 -2.72 11.69 15.49
C MET A 116 -4.22 11.37 15.41
N TYR A 117 -4.62 10.48 14.50
CA TYR A 117 -6.03 10.17 14.21
C TYR A 117 -6.41 8.71 14.50
N ASP A 118 -5.47 7.90 15.02
CA ASP A 118 -5.62 6.46 15.21
C ASP A 118 -6.03 5.71 13.92
N VAL A 119 -5.42 6.09 12.79
CA VAL A 119 -5.62 5.38 11.53
C VAL A 119 -4.68 4.18 11.48
N SER A 120 -5.21 3.00 11.16
CA SER A 120 -4.41 1.78 11.03
C SER A 120 -3.71 1.70 9.67
N PHE A 121 -2.50 1.13 9.63
CA PHE A 121 -1.85 0.74 8.38
C PHE A 121 -2.41 -0.56 7.85
N SER A 122 -2.76 -0.56 6.57
CA SER A 122 -2.77 -1.75 5.73
C SER A 122 -1.57 -1.64 4.80
N ILE A 123 -0.45 -2.30 5.11
CA ILE A 123 0.75 -2.16 4.28
C ILE A 123 0.53 -2.93 2.99
N GLY A 124 0.38 -2.22 1.87
CA GLY A 124 -0.09 -2.78 0.60
C GLY A 124 0.90 -3.75 -0.03
N ASP A 125 0.37 -4.65 -0.86
CA ASP A 125 1.09 -5.67 -1.62
C ASP A 125 1.23 -5.27 -3.10
N GLY A 126 1.97 -4.19 -3.35
CA GLY A 126 2.11 -3.61 -4.67
C GLY A 126 2.70 -4.54 -5.72
N LEU A 127 3.48 -5.53 -5.30
CA LEU A 127 4.12 -6.55 -6.12
C LEU A 127 3.47 -7.93 -5.93
N ARG A 128 2.19 -8.03 -5.52
CA ARG A 128 1.49 -9.33 -5.48
C ARG A 128 1.44 -10.03 -6.86
N PRO A 129 1.32 -11.37 -6.90
CA PRO A 129 1.20 -12.13 -8.14
C PRO A 129 -0.18 -11.97 -8.78
N GLY A 130 -0.21 -11.64 -10.07
CA GLY A 130 -1.42 -11.55 -10.89
C GLY A 130 -1.76 -12.82 -11.66
N SER A 131 -0.90 -13.84 -11.57
CA SER A 131 -1.10 -15.15 -12.15
C SER A 131 -0.41 -16.22 -11.31
N ILE A 132 -0.86 -17.46 -11.44
CA ILE A 132 -0.24 -18.62 -10.78
C ILE A 132 1.24 -18.77 -11.17
N ALA A 133 1.62 -18.33 -12.38
CA ALA A 133 3.01 -18.38 -12.85
C ALA A 133 3.94 -17.40 -12.12
N ASP A 134 3.38 -16.33 -11.54
CA ASP A 134 4.13 -15.28 -10.85
C ASP A 134 4.14 -15.47 -9.32
N ALA A 135 3.46 -16.51 -8.82
CA ALA A 135 3.31 -16.77 -7.39
C ALA A 135 4.64 -17.12 -6.71
N ASN A 136 4.86 -16.56 -5.52
CA ASN A 136 6.02 -16.80 -4.66
C ASN A 136 7.36 -16.38 -5.30
N ASP A 137 7.33 -15.46 -6.25
CA ASP A 137 8.54 -14.98 -6.91
C ASP A 137 9.37 -14.03 -6.03
N GLU A 138 10.54 -13.64 -6.54
CA GLU A 138 11.47 -12.78 -5.82
C GLU A 138 10.88 -11.40 -5.53
N ALA A 139 10.13 -10.82 -6.48
CA ALA A 139 9.54 -9.48 -6.31
C ALA A 139 8.51 -9.46 -5.17
N GLN A 140 7.64 -10.47 -5.11
CA GLN A 140 6.64 -10.60 -4.05
C GLN A 140 7.29 -10.72 -2.67
N PHE A 141 8.25 -11.63 -2.51
CA PHE A 141 8.88 -11.84 -1.21
C PHE A 141 9.87 -10.74 -0.81
N ALA A 142 10.45 -10.02 -1.78
CA ALA A 142 11.23 -8.84 -1.51
C ALA A 142 10.37 -7.73 -0.88
N GLU A 143 9.17 -7.49 -1.41
CA GLU A 143 8.21 -6.56 -0.83
C GLU A 143 7.75 -7.02 0.57
N LEU A 144 7.42 -8.31 0.75
CA LEU A 144 6.97 -8.86 2.04
C LEU A 144 8.00 -8.62 3.17
N LYS A 145 9.30 -8.78 2.89
CA LYS A 145 10.35 -8.47 3.87
C LYS A 145 10.35 -6.99 4.26
N VAL A 146 10.13 -6.10 3.30
CA VAL A 146 10.04 -4.66 3.56
C VAL A 146 8.77 -4.33 4.34
N GLN A 147 7.64 -4.98 4.05
CA GLN A 147 6.43 -4.84 4.87
C GLN A 147 6.72 -5.15 6.36
N GLY A 148 7.51 -6.18 6.65
CA GLY A 148 7.95 -6.50 8.02
C GLY A 148 8.85 -5.44 8.67
N GLU A 149 9.76 -4.83 7.92
CA GLU A 149 10.54 -3.67 8.40
C GLU A 149 9.63 -2.47 8.73
N LEU A 150 8.75 -2.12 7.80
CA LEU A 150 7.82 -0.99 7.93
C LEU A 150 6.84 -1.20 9.09
N THR A 151 6.44 -2.45 9.35
CA THR A 151 5.62 -2.84 10.51
C THR A 151 6.31 -2.46 11.82
N LYS A 152 7.59 -2.83 11.99
CA LYS A 152 8.34 -2.49 13.22
C LYS A 152 8.53 -0.98 13.37
N ARG A 153 8.75 -0.27 12.27
CA ARG A 153 8.83 1.20 12.28
C ARG A 153 7.51 1.83 12.71
N ALA A 154 6.38 1.40 12.14
CA ALA A 154 5.06 1.90 12.54
C ALA A 154 4.73 1.60 14.01
N TRP A 155 5.08 0.42 14.53
CA TRP A 155 4.93 0.10 15.95
C TRP A 155 5.76 0.98 16.87
N ALA A 156 6.95 1.43 16.45
CA ALA A 156 7.75 2.38 17.22
C ALA A 156 7.07 3.74 17.39
N HIS A 157 6.15 4.10 16.48
CA HIS A 157 5.30 5.29 16.58
C HIS A 157 3.94 5.01 17.23
N GLY A 158 3.69 3.77 17.68
CA GLY A 158 2.41 3.37 18.28
C GLY A 158 1.25 3.23 17.28
N VAL A 159 1.54 3.10 15.98
CA VAL A 159 0.51 2.96 14.95
C VAL A 159 0.16 1.48 14.73
N GLN A 160 -1.14 1.19 14.64
CA GLN A 160 -1.66 -0.15 14.37
C GLN A 160 -1.33 -0.60 12.95
N VAL A 161 -1.04 -1.90 12.74
CA VAL A 161 -0.59 -2.43 11.44
C VAL A 161 -1.25 -3.77 11.13
N MET A 162 -1.69 -3.93 9.89
CA MET A 162 -1.86 -5.20 9.19
C MET A 162 -1.07 -5.18 7.87
N ASN A 163 -0.66 -6.34 7.36
CA ASN A 163 0.02 -6.46 6.06
C ASN A 163 -0.92 -7.06 5.03
N GLU A 164 -0.90 -6.52 3.81
CA GLU A 164 -1.61 -7.12 2.68
C GLU A 164 -0.77 -8.25 2.07
N GLY A 165 -1.45 -9.28 1.59
CA GLY A 165 -0.86 -10.53 1.12
C GLY A 165 -1.39 -10.96 -0.24
N PRO A 166 -0.72 -11.96 -0.84
CA PRO A 166 -0.77 -12.22 -2.26
C PRO A 166 -2.13 -12.59 -2.82
N GLY A 167 -2.13 -12.43 -4.16
CA GLY A 167 -3.20 -12.74 -5.06
C GLY A 167 -3.25 -14.19 -5.54
N HIS A 168 -2.92 -14.36 -6.81
CA HIS A 168 -3.07 -15.64 -7.49
C HIS A 168 -2.00 -16.65 -7.04
N VAL A 169 -2.34 -17.54 -6.10
CA VAL A 169 -1.43 -18.55 -5.54
C VAL A 169 -2.03 -19.95 -5.66
N PRO A 170 -1.31 -20.94 -6.22
CA PRO A 170 -1.79 -22.32 -6.26
C PRO A 170 -1.74 -22.95 -4.85
N MET A 171 -2.65 -23.88 -4.55
CA MET A 171 -2.84 -24.40 -3.18
C MET A 171 -1.56 -24.87 -2.48
N HIS A 172 -0.65 -25.52 -3.21
CA HIS A 172 0.61 -26.05 -2.66
C HIS A 172 1.63 -24.98 -2.25
N MET A 173 1.39 -23.70 -2.60
CA MET A 173 2.24 -22.56 -2.27
C MET A 173 1.64 -21.65 -1.17
N ILE A 174 0.41 -21.91 -0.75
CA ILE A 174 -0.29 -21.07 0.25
C ILE A 174 0.43 -21.10 1.61
N GLU A 175 0.83 -22.29 2.06
CA GLU A 175 1.50 -22.48 3.36
C GLU A 175 2.79 -21.66 3.49
N GLU A 176 3.60 -21.63 2.42
CA GLU A 176 4.84 -20.86 2.39
C GLU A 176 4.60 -19.36 2.61
N ASN A 177 3.53 -18.81 2.02
CA ASN A 177 3.18 -17.40 2.19
C ASN A 177 2.85 -17.08 3.66
N MET A 178 2.06 -17.94 4.30
CA MET A 178 1.68 -17.76 5.69
C MET A 178 2.89 -17.86 6.62
N HIS A 179 3.76 -18.87 6.43
CA HIS A 179 4.97 -19.03 7.23
C HIS A 179 5.91 -17.84 7.13
N LYS A 180 6.19 -17.36 5.91
CA LYS A 180 7.05 -16.19 5.70
C LYS A 180 6.47 -14.93 6.30
N GLN A 181 5.15 -14.73 6.20
CA GLN A 181 4.54 -13.55 6.77
C GLN A 181 4.59 -13.56 8.30
N LEU A 182 4.28 -14.69 8.96
CA LEU A 182 4.39 -14.80 10.42
C LEU A 182 5.82 -14.49 10.88
N GLU A 183 6.82 -15.07 10.21
CA GLU A 183 8.23 -14.88 10.53
C GLU A 183 8.71 -13.45 10.28
N TRP A 184 8.46 -12.90 9.09
CA TRP A 184 9.06 -11.63 8.66
C TRP A 184 8.28 -10.41 9.14
N CYS A 185 6.97 -10.53 9.29
CA CYS A 185 6.08 -9.45 9.74
C CYS A 185 5.74 -9.54 11.23
N SER A 186 6.45 -10.38 12.00
CA SER A 186 6.32 -10.46 13.46
C SER A 186 4.88 -10.75 13.92
N GLU A 187 4.22 -11.68 13.23
CA GLU A 187 2.83 -12.08 13.49
C GLU A 187 1.79 -10.95 13.40
N ALA A 188 2.11 -9.84 12.74
CA ALA A 188 1.10 -8.82 12.43
C ALA A 188 -0.08 -9.43 11.65
N PRO A 189 -1.32 -8.94 11.81
CA PRO A 189 -2.47 -9.43 11.06
C PRO A 189 -2.24 -9.44 9.55
N PHE A 190 -2.68 -10.50 8.88
CA PHE A 190 -2.48 -10.69 7.44
C PHE A 190 -3.80 -10.60 6.67
N TYR A 191 -3.83 -9.79 5.61
CA TYR A 191 -5.01 -9.48 4.80
C TYR A 191 -4.79 -9.84 3.32
N THR A 192 -5.35 -10.96 2.87
CA THR A 192 -5.09 -11.53 1.54
C THR A 192 -6.22 -11.25 0.53
N LEU A 193 -5.89 -11.15 -0.76
CA LEU A 193 -6.86 -10.92 -1.86
C LEU A 193 -6.96 -12.10 -2.84
#